data_AF-A0A0K0CXW3-F1
#
_entry.id   AF-A0A0K0CXW3-F1
#
_cell.length_a   1.000
_cell.length_b   1.000
_cell.length_c   1.000
_cell.angle_alpha   90.00
_cell.angle_beta   90.00
_cell.angle_gamma   90.00
#
_symmetry.space_group_name_H-M   'P 1'
#
loop_
_entity.id
_entity.type
_entity.pdbx_description
1 polymer ?
#
loop_
_entity_poly.entity_id
_entity_poly.type
_entity_poly.pdbx_seq_one_letter_code
_entity_poly.pdbx_strand_id
1 'polypeptide(L)'
;MNEGGVVKTSRHDMELIVETFYTNLFRSTIPVPGPPIPAGEKPPGILPSEVGVATEGMKRGTASGPTNITPDYLRAGSHNLYVFLANHMTAYLPKEKIPDQ
;
A
#
# COMPACT_ATOMS: atom_id res chain seq x y z
N MET A 1 -22.90 -32.58 -11.50
CA MET A 1 -22.50 -33.72 -12.35
C MET A 1 -21.35 -33.24 -13.22
N ASN A 2 -20.22 -33.93 -13.23
CA ASN A 2 -19.09 -33.57 -14.10
C ASN A 2 -19.19 -34.34 -15.42
N GLU A 3 -18.51 -33.85 -16.46
CA GLU A 3 -18.59 -34.30 -17.85
C GLU A 3 -18.36 -35.80 -18.10
N GLY A 4 -17.89 -36.56 -17.10
CA GLY A 4 -17.74 -38.03 -17.15
C GLY A 4 -18.83 -38.84 -16.45
N GLY A 5 -19.84 -38.24 -15.84
CA GLY A 5 -20.94 -38.95 -15.15
C GLY A 5 -20.56 -39.74 -13.89
N VAL A 6 -19.28 -39.76 -13.50
CA VAL A 6 -18.78 -40.48 -12.32
C VAL A 6 -19.04 -39.69 -11.04
N VAL A 7 -19.67 -40.32 -10.06
CA VAL A 7 -19.89 -39.76 -8.72
C VAL A 7 -18.57 -39.72 -7.96
N LYS A 8 -18.19 -38.54 -7.48
CA LYS A 8 -17.00 -38.33 -6.63
C LYS A 8 -17.43 -38.23 -5.18
N THR A 9 -16.82 -39.04 -4.31
CA THR A 9 -17.14 -39.10 -2.87
C THR A 9 -15.98 -38.69 -1.97
N SER A 10 -14.77 -38.58 -2.53
CA SER A 10 -13.61 -38.05 -1.81
C SER A 10 -13.78 -36.56 -1.53
N ARG A 11 -13.43 -36.12 -0.32
CA ARG A 11 -13.45 -34.70 0.07
C ARG A 11 -12.66 -33.82 -0.90
N HIS A 12 -11.45 -34.24 -1.23
CA HIS A 12 -10.56 -33.47 -2.11
C HIS A 12 -11.15 -33.31 -3.51
N ASP A 13 -11.74 -34.38 -4.05
CA ASP A 13 -12.41 -34.33 -5.36
C ASP A 13 -13.62 -33.40 -5.32
N MET A 14 -14.40 -33.41 -4.23
CA MET A 14 -15.53 -32.48 -4.08
C MET A 14 -15.08 -31.02 -3.98
N GLU A 15 -14.02 -30.74 -3.22
CA GLU A 15 -13.44 -29.39 -3.10
C GLU A 15 -12.97 -28.88 -4.47
N LEU A 16 -12.26 -29.71 -5.24
CA LEU A 16 -11.80 -29.36 -6.59
C LEU A 16 -12.96 -29.06 -7.55
N ILE A 17 -14.06 -29.81 -7.44
CA ILE A 17 -15.26 -29.60 -8.26
C ILE A 17 -15.92 -28.26 -7.94
N VAL A 18 -16.08 -27.97 -6.64
CA VAL A 18 -16.67 -26.72 -6.17
C VAL A 18 -15.81 -25.53 -6.59
N GLU A 19 -14.49 -25.63 -6.40
CA GLU A 19 -13.54 -24.62 -6.84
C GLU A 19 -13.65 -24.39 -8.34
N THR A 20 -13.51 -25.43 -9.17
CA THR A 20 -13.58 -25.32 -10.63
C THR A 20 -14.91 -24.72 -11.09
N PHE A 21 -16.03 -25.14 -10.49
CA PHE A 21 -17.35 -24.62 -10.80
C PHE A 21 -17.46 -23.12 -10.52
N TYR A 22 -17.09 -22.69 -9.30
CA TYR A 22 -17.21 -21.29 -8.92
C TYR A 22 -16.17 -20.40 -9.60
N THR A 23 -14.95 -20.90 -9.84
CA THR A 23 -13.96 -20.20 -10.66
C THR A 23 -14.52 -19.95 -12.04
N ASN A 24 -15.09 -20.95 -12.71
CA ASN A 24 -15.68 -20.76 -14.04
C ASN A 24 -16.93 -19.88 -14.04
N LEU A 25 -17.78 -19.99 -13.01
CA LEU A 25 -19.01 -19.20 -12.87
C LEU A 25 -18.71 -17.70 -12.71
N PHE A 26 -17.71 -17.36 -11.89
CA PHE A 26 -17.31 -15.98 -11.62
C PHE A 26 -16.16 -15.48 -12.49
N ARG A 27 -15.62 -16.32 -13.39
CA ARG A 27 -14.60 -15.87 -14.34
C ARG A 27 -15.26 -14.88 -15.30
N SER A 28 -14.91 -13.61 -15.16
CA SER A 28 -15.31 -12.61 -16.15
C SER A 28 -14.79 -13.04 -17.53
N THR A 29 -15.68 -13.24 -18.48
CA THR A 29 -15.35 -13.44 -19.90
C THR A 29 -15.01 -12.13 -20.59
N ILE A 30 -15.34 -11.00 -19.95
CA ILE A 30 -15.01 -9.67 -20.39
C ILE A 30 -13.65 -9.33 -19.78
N PRO A 31 -12.59 -9.11 -20.58
CA PRO A 31 -11.39 -8.50 -20.08
C PRO A 31 -11.78 -7.10 -19.60
N VAL A 32 -11.92 -6.94 -18.28
CA VAL A 32 -12.02 -5.62 -17.67
C VAL A 32 -10.60 -5.08 -17.69
N PRO A 33 -10.31 -4.02 -18.46
CA PRO A 33 -9.05 -3.33 -18.31
C PRO A 33 -8.94 -3.00 -16.82
N GLY A 34 -7.81 -3.35 -16.19
CA GLY A 34 -7.51 -2.80 -14.89
C GLY A 34 -7.71 -1.28 -14.94
N PRO A 35 -8.07 -0.62 -13.83
CA PRO A 35 -8.08 0.84 -13.82
C PRO A 35 -6.80 1.32 -14.50
N PRO A 36 -6.86 2.35 -15.38
CA PRO A 36 -5.66 2.88 -15.99
C PRO A 36 -4.81 3.45 -14.85
N ILE A 37 -4.00 2.59 -14.24
CA ILE A 37 -2.89 2.98 -13.42
C ILE A 37 -1.92 3.48 -14.47
N PRO A 38 -1.67 4.80 -14.57
CA PRO A 38 -0.74 5.31 -15.54
C PRO A 38 0.58 4.56 -15.35
N ALA A 39 0.94 3.76 -16.34
CA ALA A 39 2.17 3.00 -16.32
C ALA A 39 3.32 4.02 -16.28
N GLY A 40 3.93 4.18 -15.12
CA GLY A 40 5.10 5.03 -14.96
C GLY A 40 4.84 6.53 -14.81
N GLU A 41 3.66 6.98 -14.38
CA GLU A 41 3.60 8.35 -13.82
C GLU A 41 4.42 8.38 -12.53
N LYS A 42 5.43 9.24 -12.52
CA LYS A 42 6.22 9.50 -11.32
C LYS A 42 5.25 9.91 -10.21
N PRO A 43 5.26 9.24 -9.05
CA PRO A 43 4.41 9.64 -7.94
C PRO A 43 4.65 11.11 -7.62
N PRO A 44 3.58 11.89 -7.36
CA PRO A 44 3.72 13.29 -7.00
C PRO A 44 4.62 13.42 -5.78
N GLY A 45 5.46 14.46 -5.76
CA GLY A 45 6.30 14.74 -4.61
C GLY A 45 5.48 15.06 -3.37
N ILE A 46 6.04 14.76 -2.21
CA ILE A 46 5.46 15.11 -0.92
C ILE A 46 5.55 16.63 -0.75
N LEU A 47 4.46 17.26 -0.31
CA LEU A 47 4.38 18.69 -0.07
C LEU A 47 4.79 19.05 1.37
N PRO A 48 5.39 20.23 1.61
CA PRO A 48 5.69 20.69 2.96
C PRO A 48 4.45 20.78 3.87
N SER A 49 3.28 21.08 3.29
CA SER A 49 2.00 21.10 4.01
C SER A 49 1.57 19.73 4.51
N GLU A 50 1.83 18.67 3.72
CA GLU A 50 1.53 17.29 4.11
C GLU A 50 2.41 16.85 5.29
N VAL A 51 3.70 17.21 5.25
CA VAL A 51 4.62 17.00 6.37
C VAL A 51 4.12 17.72 7.62
N GLY A 52 3.70 18.99 7.49
CA GLY A 52 3.13 19.76 8.59
C GLY A 52 1.89 19.08 9.19
N VAL A 53 0.91 18.71 8.37
CA VAL A 53 -0.30 18.01 8.83
C VAL A 53 0.03 16.67 9.50
N ALA A 54 0.99 15.91 8.94
CA ALA A 54 1.43 14.64 9.53
C ALA A 54 2.08 14.85 10.91
N THR A 55 2.94 15.86 11.07
CA THR A 55 3.58 16.18 12.37
C THR A 55 2.57 16.65 13.42
N GLU A 56 1.53 17.39 13.01
CA GLU A 56 0.42 17.77 13.89
C GLU A 56 -0.45 16.56 14.32
N GLY A 57 -0.59 15.57 13.45
CA GLY A 57 -1.30 14.31 13.74
C GLY A 57 -0.55 13.34 14.64
N MET A 58 0.76 13.53 14.87
CA MET A 58 1.54 12.66 15.75
C MET A 58 1.09 12.77 17.21
N LYS A 59 1.08 11.65 17.94
CA LYS A 59 0.80 11.63 19.38
C LYS A 59 1.88 12.37 20.17
N ARG A 60 1.45 13.33 21.00
CA ARG A 60 2.33 14.04 21.93
C ARG A 60 2.86 13.11 23.02
N GLY A 61 4.07 13.39 23.51
CA GLY A 61 4.71 12.57 24.55
C GLY A 61 5.13 11.18 24.08
N THR A 62 5.17 10.93 22.76
CA THR A 62 5.77 9.69 22.23
C THR A 62 7.27 9.73 22.50
N ALA A 63 7.79 8.65 23.10
CA ALA A 63 9.22 8.51 23.34
C ALA A 63 10.00 8.60 22.02
N SER A 64 11.18 9.21 22.07
CA SER A 64 12.03 9.26 20.90
C SER A 64 12.49 7.86 20.48
N GLY A 65 12.51 7.61 19.18
CA GLY A 65 13.20 6.47 18.61
C GLY A 65 14.73 6.61 18.69
N PRO A 66 15.49 5.67 18.09
CA PRO A 66 16.95 5.64 18.08
C PRO A 66 17.62 6.95 17.61
N THR A 67 16.92 7.73 16.79
CA THR A 67 17.38 9.01 16.24
C THR A 67 17.32 10.17 17.24
N ASN A 68 16.81 9.97 18.46
CA ASN A 68 16.63 11.02 19.49
C ASN A 68 15.74 12.22 19.05
N ILE A 69 14.98 12.08 17.95
CA ILE A 69 14.03 13.08 17.45
C ILE A 69 12.62 12.77 17.99
N THR A 70 12.06 13.69 18.78
CA THR A 70 10.69 13.59 19.28
C THR A 70 9.69 14.25 18.31
N PRO A 71 8.40 13.82 18.33
CA PRO A 71 7.36 14.51 17.57
C PRO A 71 7.20 15.99 17.94
N ASP A 72 7.45 16.34 19.20
CA ASP A 72 7.37 17.72 19.69
C ASP A 72 8.47 18.60 19.07
N TYR A 73 9.67 18.04 18.84
CA TYR A 73 10.75 18.72 18.13
C TYR A 73 10.39 18.99 16.66
N LEU A 74 9.76 18.01 16.00
CA LEU A 74 9.29 18.17 14.62
C LEU A 74 8.22 19.25 14.52
N ARG A 75 7.27 19.28 15.46
CA ARG A 75 6.18 20.27 15.51
C ARG A 75 6.69 21.68 15.81
N ALA A 76 7.73 21.80 16.64
CA ALA A 76 8.42 23.07 16.89
C ALA A 76 9.30 23.52 15.71
N GLY A 77 9.45 22.68 14.69
CA GLY A 77 10.22 22.96 13.49
C GLY A 77 9.67 24.14 12.69
N SER A 78 10.57 24.86 12.03
CA SER A 78 10.19 25.92 11.09
C SER A 78 9.68 25.33 9.77
N HIS A 79 9.00 26.15 8.95
CA HIS A 79 8.58 25.75 7.61
C HIS A 79 9.73 25.19 6.74
N ASN A 80 10.96 25.70 6.93
CA ASN A 80 12.15 25.21 6.24
C ASN A 80 12.47 23.74 6.56
N LEU A 81 12.18 23.29 7.80
CA LEU A 81 12.33 21.89 8.17
C LEU A 81 11.34 21.02 7.38
N TYR A 82 10.09 21.46 7.24
CA TYR A 82 9.07 20.73 6.48
C TYR A 82 9.41 20.66 4.99
N VAL A 83 9.94 21.74 4.42
CA VAL A 83 10.45 21.76 3.04
C VAL A 83 11.62 20.78 2.88
N PHE A 84 12.56 20.77 3.82
CA PHE A 84 13.67 19.83 3.79
C PHE A 84 13.21 18.37 3.88
N LEU A 85 12.32 18.04 4.81
CA LEU A 85 11.77 16.69 4.97
C LEU A 85 11.01 16.25 3.72
N ALA A 86 10.15 17.12 3.17
CA ALA A 86 9.37 16.87 1.97
C ALA A 86 10.27 16.53 0.77
N ASN A 87 11.34 17.31 0.56
CA ASN A 87 12.33 17.05 -0.50
C ASN A 87 13.08 15.73 -0.26
N HIS A 88 13.50 15.48 0.98
CA HIS A 88 14.21 14.26 1.35
C HIS A 88 13.34 13.02 1.08
N MET A 89 12.10 12.99 1.59
CA MET A 89 11.18 11.86 1.42
C MET A 89 10.76 11.67 -0.06
N THR A 90 10.55 12.76 -0.80
CA THR A 90 10.26 12.70 -2.24
C THR A 90 11.36 12.00 -3.03
N ALA A 91 12.62 12.13 -2.62
CA ALA A 91 13.74 11.46 -3.27
C ALA A 91 13.75 9.92 -3.10
N TYR A 92 12.98 9.38 -2.15
CA TYR A 92 12.82 7.94 -1.93
C TYR A 92 11.66 7.32 -2.71
N LEU A 93 10.66 8.10 -3.11
CA LEU A 93 9.53 7.62 -3.91
C LEU A 93 9.96 6.87 -5.19
N PRO A 94 10.87 7.39 -6.04
CA PRO A 94 11.29 6.67 -7.24
C PRO A 94 12.21 5.47 -6.94
N LYS A 95 12.76 5.38 -5.71
CA LYS A 95 13.66 4.29 -5.32
C LYS A 95 12.89 3.10 -4.75
N GLU A 96 11.59 3.24 -4.48
CA GLU A 96 10.73 2.27 -3.79
C GLU A 96 11.39 1.70 -2.51
N LYS A 97 12.19 2.53 -1.83
CA LYS A 97 12.97 2.15 -0.65
C LYS A 97 12.55 2.97 0.55
N ILE A 98 12.44 2.30 1.69
CA ILE A 98 12.33 2.96 2.98
C ILE A 98 13.73 3.54 3.31
N PRO A 99 13.84 4.79 3.77
CA PRO A 99 15.10 5.35 4.24
C PRO A 99 15.68 4.49 5.35
N ASP A 100 16.97 4.17 5.26
CA ASP A 100 17.68 3.52 6.37
C ASP A 100 17.68 4.48 7.58
N GLN A 101 17.41 3.93 8.76
CA GLN A 101 17.19 4.67 10.01
C GLN A 101 18.46 4.82 10.84
#